data_AF-A0A6L2PJH7-F1
#
_entry.id   AF-A0A6L2PJH7-F1
#
_cell.length_a   1.000
_cell.length_b   1.000
_cell.length_c   1.000
_cell.angle_alpha   90.00
_cell.angle_beta   90.00
_cell.angle_gamma   90.00
#
_symmetry.space_group_name_H-M   'P 1'
#
loop_
_entity.id
_entity.type
_entity.pdbx_description
1 polymer ?
#
loop_
_entity_poly.entity_id
_entity_poly.type
_entity_poly.pdbx_seq_one_letter_code
_entity_poly.pdbx_strand_id
1 'polypeptide(L)'
;MLLLEYVHYKRTNSHITRTLFGRNIHPWVWNCYKVIGVFGFGMACSQLTTDIAKYTVGRLRPHFFAVCVPDVDCSKEEFRYRYIENFKCKGTDTQRLKDMR
;
A
#
# COMPACT_ATOMS: atom_id res chain seq x y z
N MET A 1 15.57 -1.54 14.33
CA MET A 1 14.44 -2.04 15.13
C MET A 1 14.85 -3.23 15.99
N LEU A 2 15.12 -4.40 15.41
CA LEU A 2 15.53 -5.59 16.18
C LEU A 2 16.86 -5.42 16.94
N LEU A 3 17.86 -4.73 16.37
CA LEU A 3 19.13 -4.43 17.06
C LEU A 3 18.96 -3.43 18.20
N LEU A 4 18.08 -2.44 18.05
CA LEU A 4 17.77 -1.48 19.12
C LEU A 4 17.04 -2.18 20.27
N GLU A 5 16.04 -3.02 19.96
CA GLU A 5 15.37 -3.88 20.93
C GLU A 5 16.32 -4.89 21.59
N TYR A 6 17.27 -5.44 20.85
CA TYR A 6 18.29 -6.35 21.41
C TYR A 6 19.25 -5.62 22.35
N VAL A 7 19.71 -4.43 21.99
CA VAL A 7 20.54 -3.57 22.86
C VAL A 7 19.72 -3.09 24.06
N HIS A 8 18.45 -2.75 23.88
CA HIS A 8 17.54 -2.33 24.96
C HIS A 8 17.20 -3.50 25.89
N TYR A 9 17.01 -4.71 25.35
CA TYR A 9 16.88 -5.95 26.11
C TYR A 9 18.13 -6.26 26.92
N LYS A 10 19.32 -6.08 26.32
CA LYS A 10 20.59 -6.29 27.01
C LYS A 10 20.86 -5.22 28.08
N ARG A 11 20.34 -4.00 27.89
CA ARG A 11 20.46 -2.89 28.84
C ARG A 11 19.40 -2.93 29.94
N THR A 12 18.22 -3.49 29.68
CA THR A 12 17.10 -3.57 30.64
C THR A 12 17.00 -4.97 31.23
N ASN A 13 17.37 -5.12 32.51
CA ASN A 13 17.39 -6.40 33.22
C ASN A 13 16.00 -6.81 33.75
N SER A 14 14.94 -6.60 32.97
CA SER A 14 13.56 -6.89 33.39
C SER A 14 13.21 -8.36 33.14
N HIS A 15 13.60 -9.24 34.05
CA HIS A 15 13.26 -10.68 34.07
C HIS A 15 11.79 -10.95 34.46
N ILE A 16 10.83 -10.22 33.89
CA ILE A 16 9.41 -10.53 34.11
C ILE A 16 9.07 -11.71 33.21
N THR A 17 9.28 -12.93 33.71
CA THR A 17 8.83 -14.17 33.08
C THR A 17 7.30 -14.16 33.04
N ARG A 18 6.73 -14.07 31.84
CA ARG A 18 5.30 -14.24 31.64
C ARG A 18 5.02 -15.69 31.28
N THR A 19 4.16 -16.33 32.06
CA THR A 19 3.64 -17.66 31.77
C THR A 19 2.52 -17.52 30.74
N LEU A 20 2.66 -18.23 29.63
CA LEU A 20 1.63 -18.30 28.60
C LEU A 20 1.33 -19.79 28.39
N PHE A 21 0.07 -20.20 28.53
CA PHE A 21 -0.34 -21.61 28.41
C PHE A 21 0.43 -22.57 29.35
N GLY A 22 0.73 -22.12 30.59
CA GLY A 22 1.43 -22.95 31.58
C GLY A 22 2.90 -23.24 31.27
N ARG A 23 3.49 -22.64 30.22
CA ARG A 23 4.91 -22.72 29.90
C ARG A 23 5.59 -21.36 30.10
N ASN A 24 6.78 -21.38 30.69
CA ASN A 24 7.60 -20.19 30.89
C ASN A 24 8.23 -19.77 29.56
N ILE A 25 7.92 -18.57 29.09
CA ILE A 25 8.52 -18.00 27.87
C ILE A 25 9.68 -17.11 28.28
N HIS A 26 10.81 -17.23 27.58
CA HIS A 26 11.96 -16.36 27.79
C HIS A 26 11.58 -14.88 27.51
N PRO A 27 11.86 -13.93 28.42
CA PRO A 27 11.41 -12.54 28.32
C PRO A 27 11.77 -11.85 26.99
N TRP A 28 12.90 -12.23 26.38
CA TRP A 28 13.33 -11.74 25.07
C TRP A 28 12.31 -12.02 23.96
N VAL A 29 11.80 -13.25 23.90
CA VAL A 29 10.88 -13.70 22.84
C VAL A 29 9.57 -12.93 22.93
N TRP A 30 9.08 -12.70 24.14
CA TRP A 30 7.86 -11.94 24.39
C TRP A 30 7.99 -10.48 23.94
N ASN A 31 9.13 -9.85 24.24
CA ASN A 31 9.36 -8.47 23.85
C ASN A 31 9.48 -8.32 22.32
N CYS A 32 10.20 -9.23 21.67
CA CYS A 32 10.25 -9.29 20.20
C CYS A 32 8.86 -9.47 19.58
N TYR A 33 8.02 -10.35 20.15
CA TYR A 33 6.66 -10.56 19.67
C TYR A 33 5.81 -9.30 19.70
N LYS A 34 5.85 -8.54 20.81
CA LYS A 34 5.10 -7.28 20.92
C LYS A 34 5.50 -6.27 19.85
N VAL A 35 6.80 -6.09 19.66
CA VAL A 35 7.33 -5.06 18.74
C VAL A 35 7.04 -5.44 17.29
N ILE A 36 7.28 -6.70 16.91
CA ILE A 36 6.98 -7.19 15.57
C ILE A 36 5.47 -7.14 15.31
N GLY A 37 4.64 -7.48 16.30
CA GLY A 37 3.18 -7.42 16.19
C GLY A 37 2.67 -6.01 15.90
N VAL A 38 3.10 -5.01 16.68
CA VAL A 38 2.67 -3.61 16.49
C VAL A 38 3.19 -3.05 15.16
N PHE A 39 4.46 -3.35 14.81
CA PHE A 39 5.04 -2.89 13.55
C PHE A 39 4.35 -3.52 12.33
N GLY A 40 4.15 -4.83 12.34
CA GLY A 40 3.48 -5.57 11.27
C GLY A 40 2.03 -5.12 11.09
N PHE A 41 1.32 -4.87 12.19
CA PHE A 41 -0.03 -4.30 12.15
C PHE A 41 -0.05 -2.92 11.49
N GLY A 42 0.87 -2.02 11.89
CA GLY A 42 0.98 -0.70 11.29
C GLY A 42 1.30 -0.74 9.79
N MET A 43 2.18 -1.65 9.37
CA MET A 43 2.49 -1.89 7.96
C MET A 43 1.26 -2.40 7.19
N ALA A 44 0.54 -3.38 7.74
CA ALA A 44 -0.66 -3.94 7.12
C ALA A 44 -1.76 -2.88 6.96
N CYS A 45 -2.04 -2.10 8.02
CA CYS A 45 -2.98 -1.00 7.96
C CYS A 45 -2.58 0.02 6.89
N SER A 46 -1.31 0.43 6.87
CA SER A 46 -0.82 1.40 5.89
C SER A 46 -0.98 0.89 4.46
N GLN A 47 -0.62 -0.38 4.22
CA GLN A 47 -0.78 -1.01 2.91
C GLN A 47 -2.26 -1.04 2.49
N LEU A 48 -3.14 -1.53 3.35
CA LEU A 48 -4.58 -1.57 3.11
C LEU A 48 -5.15 -0.18 2.82
N THR A 49 -4.81 0.82 3.64
CA THR A 49 -5.27 2.20 3.43
C THR A 49 -4.78 2.75 2.09
N THR A 50 -3.52 2.52 1.71
CA THR A 50 -3.02 3.00 0.41
C THR A 50 -3.68 2.30 -0.77
N ASP A 51 -3.96 1.01 -0.66
CA ASP A 51 -4.62 0.28 -1.73
C ASP A 51 -6.08 0.72 -1.87
N ILE A 52 -6.80 0.88 -0.76
CA ILE A 52 -8.15 1.46 -0.76
C ILE A 52 -8.12 2.87 -1.39
N ALA A 53 -7.19 3.72 -0.97
CA ALA A 53 -7.07 5.07 -1.51
C ALA A 53 -6.78 5.09 -3.03
N LYS A 54 -5.99 4.15 -3.55
CA LYS A 54 -5.78 4.01 -4.99
C LYS A 54 -7.07 3.63 -5.72
N TYR A 55 -7.84 2.70 -5.16
CA TYR A 55 -9.13 2.30 -5.75
C TYR A 55 -10.19 3.41 -5.68
N THR A 56 -10.14 4.29 -4.67
CA THR A 56 -11.11 5.40 -4.54
C THR A 56 -10.77 6.61 -5.40
N VAL A 57 -9.49 6.99 -5.50
CA VAL A 57 -9.08 8.19 -6.26
C VAL A 57 -9.17 7.95 -7.77
N GLY A 58 -8.82 6.74 -8.25
CA GLY A 58 -8.97 6.38 -9.67
C GLY A 58 -8.21 7.29 -10.63
N ARG A 59 -6.89 7.41 -10.46
CA ARG A 59 -6.03 8.24 -11.32
C ARG A 59 -5.45 7.44 -12.50
N LEU A 60 -5.62 7.94 -13.71
CA LEU A 60 -5.00 7.40 -14.92
C LEU A 60 -3.47 7.33 -14.78
N ARG A 61 -2.89 6.19 -15.17
CA ARG A 61 -1.42 6.01 -15.18
C ARG A 61 -0.80 6.77 -16.37
N PRO A 62 0.47 7.21 -16.29
CA PRO A 62 1.10 8.01 -17.36
C PRO A 62 1.16 7.31 -18.73
N HIS A 63 1.08 5.98 -18.79
CA HIS A 63 1.02 5.23 -20.06
C HIS A 63 -0.38 5.16 -20.68
N PHE A 64 -1.39 5.80 -20.07
CA PHE A 64 -2.76 5.85 -20.56
C PHE A 64 -2.85 6.31 -22.03
N PHE A 65 -2.14 7.38 -22.38
CA PHE A 65 -2.18 7.94 -23.73
C PHE A 65 -1.60 6.98 -24.79
N ALA A 66 -0.58 6.22 -24.42
CA ALA A 66 0.06 5.26 -25.33
C ALA A 66 -0.82 4.03 -25.61
N VAL A 67 -1.66 3.62 -24.64
CA VAL A 67 -2.45 2.40 -24.75
C VAL A 67 -3.86 2.67 -25.27
N CYS A 68 -4.54 3.69 -24.75
CA CYS A 68 -5.94 3.95 -25.09
C CYS A 68 -6.10 4.75 -26.39
N VAL A 69 -5.20 5.71 -26.66
CA VAL A 69 -5.30 6.69 -27.76
C VAL A 69 -6.75 7.18 -27.91
N PRO A 70 -7.19 8.08 -27.02
CA PRO A 70 -8.60 8.44 -26.94
C PRO A 70 -9.04 9.19 -28.20
N ASP A 71 -10.29 8.97 -28.64
CA ASP A 71 -10.87 9.64 -29.82
C ASP A 71 -11.31 11.10 -29.54
N VAL A 72 -10.53 11.82 -28.72
CA VAL A 72 -10.78 13.23 -28.40
C VAL A 72 -9.70 14.08 -29.03
N ASP A 73 -10.13 14.95 -29.94
CA ASP A 73 -9.27 15.90 -30.61
C ASP A 73 -9.34 17.25 -29.88
N CYS A 74 -8.35 17.51 -29.03
CA CYS A 74 -8.28 18.73 -28.22
C CYS A 74 -8.17 20.03 -29.05
N SER A 75 -7.92 19.93 -30.37
CA SER A 75 -7.91 21.10 -31.25
C SER A 75 -9.31 21.63 -31.57
N LYS A 76 -10.32 20.75 -31.55
CA LYS A 76 -11.71 21.12 -31.85
C LYS A 76 -12.29 22.00 -30.75
N GLU A 77 -13.07 23.01 -31.14
CA GLU A 77 -13.69 23.95 -30.20
C GLU A 77 -14.62 23.24 -29.20
N GLU A 78 -15.23 22.13 -29.58
CA GLU A 78 -16.12 21.33 -28.72
C GLU A 78 -15.44 20.69 -27.50
N PHE A 79 -14.13 20.43 -27.58
CA PHE A 79 -13.35 19.75 -26.53
C PHE A 79 -12.38 20.69 -25.80
N ARG A 80 -12.32 21.97 -26.19
CA ARG A 80 -11.42 22.94 -25.59
C ARG A 80 -11.94 23.39 -24.22
N TYR A 81 -11.06 23.43 -23.21
CA TYR A 81 -11.36 23.87 -21.83
C TYR A 81 -12.44 23.07 -21.07
N ARG A 82 -12.71 21.82 -21.45
CA ARG A 82 -13.67 20.95 -20.77
C ARG A 82 -12.99 19.73 -20.16
N TYR A 83 -13.46 19.30 -18.99
CA TYR A 83 -13.10 18.02 -18.41
C TYR A 83 -13.85 16.88 -19.13
N ILE A 84 -13.12 15.93 -19.71
CA ILE A 84 -13.67 14.86 -20.54
C ILE A 84 -13.82 13.59 -19.69
N GLU A 85 -15.06 13.26 -19.32
CA GLU A 85 -15.36 12.07 -18.51
C GLU A 85 -15.56 10.81 -19.36
N ASN A 86 -16.11 10.97 -20.57
CA ASN A 86 -16.46 9.87 -21.47
C ASN A 86 -15.54 9.89 -22.70
N PHE A 87 -14.73 8.85 -22.86
CA PHE A 87 -13.87 8.65 -24.03
C PHE A 87 -13.94 7.19 -24.48
N LYS A 88 -13.81 6.98 -25.80
CA LYS A 88 -13.59 5.63 -26.37
C LYS A 88 -12.12 5.46 -26.71
N CYS A 89 -11.55 4.34 -26.29
CA CYS A 89 -10.20 3.94 -26.66
C CYS A 89 -10.20 3.32 -28.05
N LYS A 90 -9.21 3.68 -28.88
CA LYS A 90 -8.94 3.04 -30.18
C LYS A 90 -7.97 1.85 -30.07
N GLY A 91 -7.33 1.67 -28.92
CA GLY A 91 -6.40 0.56 -28.66
C GLY A 91 -7.10 -0.81 -28.73
N THR A 92 -6.40 -1.81 -29.27
CA THR A 92 -6.90 -3.20 -29.44
C THR A 92 -6.59 -4.11 -28.24
N ASP A 93 -5.60 -3.76 -27.41
CA ASP A 93 -5.11 -4.61 -26.31
C ASP A 93 -5.93 -4.48 -25.01
N THR A 94 -6.92 -5.35 -24.86
CA THR A 94 -7.88 -5.35 -23.73
C THR A 94 -7.24 -5.51 -22.34
N GLN A 95 -6.10 -6.20 -22.21
CA GLN A 95 -5.40 -6.36 -20.93
C GLN A 95 -4.75 -5.05 -20.49
N ARG A 96 -4.03 -4.40 -21.39
CA ARG A 96 -3.35 -3.12 -21.12
C ARG A 96 -4.37 -2.00 -20.89
N LEU A 97 -5.55 -2.12 -21.49
CA LEU A 97 -6.69 -1.23 -21.24
C LEU A 97 -7.32 -1.38 -19.85
N LYS A 98 -7.12 -2.50 -19.15
CA LYS A 98 -7.52 -2.64 -17.73
C LYS A 98 -6.48 -2.01 -16.81
N ASP A 99 -5.21 -2.17 -17.14
CA ASP A 99 -4.09 -1.68 -16.33
C ASP A 99 -3.82 -0.18 -16.44
N MET A 100 -4.47 0.52 -17.38
CA MET A 100 -4.35 1.98 -17.51
C MET A 100 -5.09 2.76 -16.40
N ARG A 101 -6.04 2.11 -15.71
CA ARG A 101 -6.90 2.71 -14.68
C ARG A 101 -6.33 2.53 -13.26
#